data_AF-A0A2N4YPB5-F1
#
_entry.id   AF-A0A2N4YPB5-F1
#
_cell.length_a   1.000
_cell.length_b   1.000
_cell.length_c   1.000
_cell.angle_alpha   90.00
_cell.angle_beta   90.00
_cell.angle_gamma   90.00
#
_symmetry.space_group_name_H-M   'P 1'
#
loop_
_entity.id
_entity.type
_entity.pdbx_description
1 polymer ?
#
loop_
_entity_poly.entity_id
_entity_poly.type
_entity_poly.pdbx_seq_one_letter_code
_entity_poly.pdbx_strand_id
1 'polypeptide(L)'
;MKQVTFAPRNHQLTNTRTWTPDSQWLVFDVRPSGASFTGETIERVNVNSGTVETVYHATQGARVGVVTVHPTQERYVFIHGPEQPDAQWQYDFHHRRGVVAFQGAVENLDAMDITAPYTPGALRGGSHVHVYSPNGQFVSFTYNDHVLHE
;
A
#
# COMPACT_ATOMS: atom_id res chain seq x y z
N MET A 1 -28.10 -7.79 0.05
CA MET A 1 -26.84 -7.03 0.15
C MET A 1 -26.61 -6.72 1.62
N LYS A 2 -25.45 -7.06 2.20
CA LYS A 2 -25.12 -6.79 3.62
C LYS A 2 -24.05 -5.70 3.68
N GLN A 3 -24.34 -4.60 4.36
CA GLN A 3 -23.33 -3.58 4.68
C GLN A 3 -22.53 -4.04 5.90
N VAL A 4 -21.20 -3.97 5.83
CA VAL A 4 -20.30 -4.44 6.90
C VAL A 4 -19.48 -3.33 7.56
N THR A 5 -19.41 -2.15 6.95
CA THR A 5 -18.77 -0.95 7.52
C THR A 5 -19.76 0.22 7.55
N PHE A 6 -19.62 1.10 8.54
CA PHE A 6 -20.59 2.19 8.80
C PHE A 6 -19.95 3.56 9.03
N ALA A 7 -18.62 3.63 9.12
CA ALA A 7 -17.93 4.90 9.32
C ALA A 7 -18.20 5.84 8.11
N PRO A 8 -18.45 7.15 8.33
CA PRO A 8 -18.77 8.11 7.27
C PRO A 8 -17.50 8.55 6.52
N ARG A 9 -16.80 7.59 5.93
CA ARG A 9 -15.55 7.75 5.17
C ARG A 9 -15.45 6.69 4.08
N ASN A 10 -14.43 6.79 3.26
CA ASN A 10 -14.21 5.87 2.15
C ASN A 10 -13.63 4.54 2.63
N HIS A 11 -13.97 3.49 1.89
CA HIS A 11 -13.50 2.12 2.11
C HIS A 11 -13.10 1.54 0.74
N GLN A 12 -11.97 2.01 0.22
CA GLN A 12 -11.53 1.73 -1.14
C GLN A 12 -10.88 0.34 -1.21
N LEU A 13 -11.53 -0.57 -1.94
CA LEU A 13 -10.93 -1.85 -2.31
C LEU A 13 -10.03 -1.66 -3.53
N THR A 14 -8.83 -2.25 -3.47
CA THR A 14 -8.03 -2.47 -4.68
C THR A 14 -8.78 -3.41 -5.62
N ASN A 15 -8.54 -3.29 -6.93
CA ASN A 15 -9.23 -4.07 -7.95
C ASN A 15 -8.93 -5.58 -7.92
N THR A 16 -8.01 -6.04 -7.06
CA THR A 16 -7.63 -7.45 -6.91
C THR A 16 -7.05 -7.74 -5.53
N ARG A 17 -7.02 -9.03 -5.17
CA ARG A 17 -6.31 -9.57 -3.99
C ARG A 17 -6.61 -8.82 -2.68
N THR A 18 -7.88 -8.60 -2.35
CA THR A 18 -8.30 -7.86 -1.14
C THR A 18 -8.78 -8.73 0.01
N TRP A 19 -8.84 -10.05 -0.18
CA TRP A 19 -9.27 -10.99 0.85
C TRP A 19 -8.08 -11.59 1.59
N THR A 20 -8.23 -11.78 2.91
CA THR A 20 -7.32 -12.67 3.65
C THR A 20 -7.48 -14.12 3.21
N PRO A 21 -6.45 -14.96 3.36
CA PRO A 21 -6.49 -16.36 2.91
C PRO A 21 -7.64 -17.18 3.51
N ASP A 22 -8.03 -16.87 4.75
CA ASP A 22 -9.13 -17.52 5.47
C ASP A 22 -10.53 -17.04 5.02
N SER A 23 -10.59 -16.07 4.09
CA SER A 23 -11.81 -15.44 3.58
C SER A 23 -12.67 -14.76 4.65
N GLN A 24 -12.09 -14.43 5.82
CA GLN A 24 -12.83 -13.78 6.90
C GLN A 24 -12.74 -12.26 6.82
N TRP A 25 -11.70 -11.71 6.19
CA TRP A 25 -11.42 -10.27 6.18
C TRP A 25 -11.27 -9.71 4.77
N LEU A 26 -11.85 -8.52 4.58
CA LEU A 26 -11.61 -7.66 3.42
C LEU A 26 -10.68 -6.51 3.83
N VAL A 27 -9.67 -6.26 3.03
CA VAL A 27 -8.66 -5.22 3.27
C VAL A 27 -8.89 -4.05 2.32
N PHE A 28 -8.85 -2.83 2.86
CA PHE A 28 -9.13 -1.60 2.14
C PHE A 28 -8.22 -0.45 2.59
N ASP A 29 -8.18 0.60 1.79
CA ASP A 29 -7.61 1.90 2.15
C ASP A 29 -8.71 2.98 2.23
N VAL A 30 -8.39 4.14 2.79
CA VAL A 30 -9.38 5.20 3.07
C VAL A 30 -9.39 6.36 2.07
N ARG A 31 -8.74 6.18 0.91
CA ARG A 31 -8.66 7.23 -0.12
C ARG A 31 -10.05 7.51 -0.70
N PRO A 32 -10.36 8.78 -1.04
CA PRO A 32 -11.66 9.16 -1.60
C PRO A 32 -11.90 8.67 -3.03
N SER A 33 -10.83 8.38 -3.76
CA SER A 33 -10.92 7.79 -5.10
C SER A 33 -9.61 7.07 -5.44
N GLY A 34 -9.65 6.18 -6.43
CA GLY A 34 -8.46 5.51 -6.94
C GLY A 34 -7.41 6.46 -7.54
N ALA A 35 -7.81 7.67 -7.94
CA ALA A 35 -6.92 8.71 -8.47
C ALA A 35 -6.31 9.61 -7.39
N SER A 36 -6.82 9.56 -6.16
CA SER A 36 -6.28 10.27 -5.01
C SER A 36 -5.22 9.44 -4.30
N PHE A 37 -4.30 10.11 -3.60
CA PHE A 37 -3.31 9.48 -2.73
C PHE A 37 -3.16 10.22 -1.39
N THR A 38 -4.29 10.40 -0.71
CA THR A 38 -4.38 11.10 0.59
C THR A 38 -4.69 10.16 1.75
N GLY A 39 -4.64 8.84 1.54
CA GLY A 39 -5.01 7.85 2.55
C GLY A 39 -4.02 7.84 3.71
N GLU A 40 -4.52 7.66 4.93
CA GLU A 40 -3.70 7.62 6.15
C GLU A 40 -3.58 6.20 6.71
N THR A 41 -4.55 5.34 6.41
CA THR A 41 -4.62 4.00 6.97
C THR A 41 -4.84 2.92 5.92
N ILE A 42 -4.26 1.76 6.20
CA ILE A 42 -4.64 0.48 5.63
C ILE A 42 -5.38 -0.28 6.70
N GLU A 43 -6.54 -0.82 6.36
CA GLU A 43 -7.46 -1.41 7.32
C GLU A 43 -8.08 -2.70 6.78
N ARG A 44 -8.67 -3.47 7.68
CA ARG A 44 -9.43 -4.67 7.34
C ARG A 44 -10.75 -4.72 8.09
N VAL A 45 -11.77 -5.28 7.47
CA VAL A 45 -13.08 -5.54 8.10
C VAL A 45 -13.38 -7.04 8.08
N ASN A 46 -13.76 -7.59 9.22
CA ASN A 46 -14.27 -8.95 9.30
C ASN A 46 -15.69 -9.00 8.76
N VAL A 47 -15.95 -9.80 7.74
CA VAL A 47 -17.23 -9.77 7.01
C VAL A 47 -18.40 -10.37 7.81
N ASN A 48 -18.09 -11.16 8.83
CA ASN A 48 -19.08 -11.79 9.69
C ASN A 48 -19.50 -10.86 10.82
N SER A 49 -18.53 -10.37 11.60
CA SER A 49 -18.76 -9.53 12.79
C SER A 49 -18.89 -8.03 12.50
N GLY A 50 -18.31 -7.53 11.41
CA GLY A 50 -18.19 -6.10 11.13
C GLY A 50 -17.06 -5.40 11.91
N THR A 51 -16.25 -6.15 12.67
CA THR A 51 -15.07 -5.61 13.36
C THR A 51 -14.09 -5.03 12.34
N VAL A 52 -13.63 -3.81 12.58
CA VAL A 52 -12.62 -3.12 11.76
C VAL A 52 -11.33 -3.03 12.54
N GLU A 53 -10.22 -3.35 11.89
CA GLU A 53 -8.87 -3.27 12.46
C GLU A 53 -7.93 -2.50 11.53
N THR A 54 -7.07 -1.69 12.13
CA THR A 54 -6.01 -0.98 11.40
C THR A 54 -4.80 -1.90 11.24
N VAL A 55 -4.44 -2.17 9.98
CA VAL A 55 -3.23 -2.91 9.62
C VAL A 55 -2.01 -2.00 9.67
N TYR A 56 -2.16 -0.76 9.20
CA TYR A 56 -1.09 0.23 9.18
C TYR A 56 -1.67 1.65 9.26
N HIS A 57 -0.97 2.53 9.99
CA HIS A 57 -1.23 3.96 10.02
C HIS A 57 0.05 4.68 9.58
N ALA A 58 -0.06 5.43 8.48
CA ALA A 58 1.02 6.27 8.01
C ALA A 58 1.39 7.33 9.07
N THR A 59 2.69 7.61 9.18
CA THR A 59 3.20 8.59 10.14
C THR A 59 3.99 9.67 9.41
N GLN A 60 4.34 10.75 10.11
CA GLN A 60 5.22 11.80 9.60
C GLN A 60 4.74 12.42 8.27
N GLY A 61 3.42 12.58 8.12
CA GLY A 61 2.82 13.19 6.92
C GLY A 61 2.76 12.29 5.68
N ALA A 62 3.26 11.05 5.76
CA ALA A 62 3.17 10.08 4.68
C ALA A 62 1.73 9.71 4.35
N ARG A 63 1.53 9.24 3.13
CA ARG A 63 0.23 8.75 2.63
C ARG A 63 0.35 7.31 2.13
N VAL A 64 -0.73 6.55 2.28
CA VAL A 64 -0.80 5.13 1.92
C VAL A 64 -2.06 4.79 1.14
N GLY A 65 -1.99 3.69 0.41
CA GLY A 65 -3.16 3.10 -0.23
C GLY A 65 -2.80 1.95 -1.16
N VAL A 66 -3.79 1.46 -1.91
CA VAL A 66 -3.62 0.42 -2.94
C VAL A 66 -3.04 -0.86 -2.33
N VAL A 67 -3.71 -1.37 -1.30
CA VAL A 67 -3.31 -2.59 -0.60
C VAL A 67 -3.74 -3.85 -1.34
N THR A 68 -2.86 -4.85 -1.38
CA THR A 68 -3.18 -6.22 -1.76
C THR A 68 -2.66 -7.22 -0.71
N VAL A 69 -3.21 -8.43 -0.73
CA VAL A 69 -2.96 -9.49 0.26
C VAL A 69 -2.22 -10.66 -0.38
N HIS A 70 -1.26 -11.21 0.36
CA HIS A 70 -0.56 -12.43 0.01
C HIS A 70 -1.53 -13.63 -0.07
N PRO A 71 -1.37 -14.56 -1.04
CA PRO A 71 -2.35 -15.63 -1.28
C PRO A 71 -2.55 -16.61 -0.12
N THR A 72 -1.55 -16.78 0.75
CA THR A 72 -1.55 -17.81 1.80
C THR A 72 -1.18 -17.28 3.19
N GLN A 73 -0.91 -15.99 3.33
CA GLN A 73 -0.50 -15.38 4.60
C GLN A 73 -1.23 -14.06 4.79
N GLU A 74 -1.48 -13.66 6.04
CA GLU A 74 -1.95 -12.31 6.38
C GLU A 74 -0.82 -11.29 6.28
N ARG A 75 -0.25 -11.21 5.07
CA ARG A 75 0.81 -10.30 4.67
C ARG A 75 0.24 -9.33 3.67
N TYR A 76 0.43 -8.05 3.93
CA TYR A 76 -0.19 -6.96 3.19
C TYR A 76 0.89 -6.17 2.49
N VAL A 77 0.76 -5.97 1.18
CA VAL A 77 1.64 -5.09 0.42
C VAL A 77 0.82 -3.89 -0.06
N PHE A 78 1.35 -2.69 0.13
CA PHE A 78 0.66 -1.46 -0.22
C PHE A 78 1.65 -0.38 -0.65
N ILE A 79 1.12 0.70 -1.19
CA ILE A 79 1.92 1.85 -1.60
C ILE A 79 2.08 2.78 -0.41
N HIS A 80 3.30 3.24 -0.20
CA HIS A 80 3.67 4.23 0.79
C HIS A 80 4.36 5.42 0.10
N GLY A 81 3.92 6.64 0.39
CA GLY A 81 4.61 7.86 -0.01
C GLY A 81 5.85 8.12 0.85
N PRO A 82 6.62 9.19 0.59
CA PRO A 82 7.71 9.58 1.49
C PRO A 82 7.18 9.99 2.87
N GLU A 83 8.01 9.78 3.88
CA GLU A 83 7.82 10.37 5.20
C GLU A 83 8.49 11.75 5.21
N GLN A 84 7.95 12.68 6.00
CA GLN A 84 8.35 14.08 6.04
C GLN A 84 8.42 14.73 4.64
N PRO A 85 7.35 14.64 3.84
CA PRO A 85 7.33 15.32 2.55
C PRO A 85 7.56 16.83 2.74
N ASP A 86 8.38 17.42 1.88
CA ASP A 86 8.66 18.85 1.94
C ASP A 86 7.41 19.70 1.55
N ALA A 87 7.52 21.02 1.70
CA ALA A 87 6.41 21.92 1.41
C ALA A 87 6.07 22.03 -0.09
N GLN A 88 6.96 21.59 -0.99
CA GLN A 88 6.74 21.55 -2.43
C GLN A 88 6.16 20.19 -2.89
N TRP A 89 6.10 19.21 -1.99
CA TRP A 89 5.63 17.87 -2.29
C TRP A 89 4.19 17.89 -2.78
N GLN A 90 4.02 17.47 -4.03
CA GLN A 90 2.74 17.09 -4.58
C GLN A 90 2.77 15.59 -4.84
N TYR A 91 1.63 14.94 -4.68
CA TYR A 91 1.51 13.55 -5.09
C TYR A 91 1.89 13.42 -6.56
N ASP A 92 2.93 12.62 -6.82
CA ASP A 92 3.35 12.22 -8.15
C ASP A 92 3.63 10.71 -8.15
N PHE A 93 3.38 10.07 -9.28
CA PHE A 93 3.56 8.64 -9.52
C PHE A 93 5.00 8.16 -9.29
N HIS A 94 5.94 9.08 -9.21
CA HIS A 94 7.35 8.85 -8.97
C HIS A 94 7.74 8.83 -7.47
N HIS A 95 6.93 9.39 -6.56
CA HIS A 95 7.26 9.50 -5.13
C HIS A 95 6.55 8.44 -4.27
N ARG A 96 6.69 7.18 -4.63
CA ARG A 96 5.99 6.09 -3.95
C ARG A 96 6.77 4.78 -3.99
N ARG A 97 6.65 4.01 -2.91
CA ARG A 97 7.33 2.73 -2.72
C ARG A 97 6.37 1.65 -2.26
N GLY A 98 6.73 0.40 -2.50
CA GLY A 98 6.11 -0.78 -1.93
C GLY A 98 6.57 -0.98 -0.49
N VAL A 99 5.61 -1.21 0.39
CA VAL A 99 5.85 -1.58 1.79
C VAL A 99 5.03 -2.83 2.10
N VAL A 100 5.61 -3.73 2.89
CA VAL A 100 4.96 -4.93 3.40
C VAL A 100 4.72 -4.79 4.89
N ALA A 101 3.48 -5.03 5.33
CA ALA A 101 3.15 -5.22 6.74
C ALA A 101 2.84 -6.70 7.00
N PHE A 102 3.51 -7.28 8.00
CA PHE A 102 3.34 -8.68 8.39
C PHE A 102 3.71 -8.89 9.86
N GLN A 103 2.84 -9.53 10.64
CA GLN A 103 3.09 -9.89 12.05
C GLN A 103 3.59 -8.71 12.92
N GLY A 104 3.03 -7.52 12.71
CA GLY A 104 3.40 -6.30 13.44
C GLY A 104 4.69 -5.63 12.98
N ALA A 105 5.43 -6.23 12.04
CA ALA A 105 6.56 -5.61 11.38
C ALA A 105 6.14 -4.93 10.07
N VAL A 106 6.87 -3.89 9.71
CA VAL A 106 6.69 -3.13 8.45
C VAL A 106 8.06 -2.98 7.80
N GLU A 107 8.18 -3.41 6.55
CA GLU A 107 9.44 -3.39 5.80
C GLU A 107 9.26 -2.82 4.39
N ASN A 108 10.29 -2.16 3.87
CA ASN A 108 10.30 -1.74 2.48
C ASN A 108 10.42 -2.97 1.58
N LEU A 109 9.54 -3.07 0.58
CA LEU A 109 9.64 -4.09 -0.46
C LEU A 109 10.69 -3.71 -1.51
N ASP A 110 10.65 -2.44 -1.92
CA ASP A 110 11.48 -1.97 -3.02
C ASP A 110 12.88 -1.65 -2.51
N ALA A 111 13.88 -2.29 -3.12
CA ALA A 111 15.27 -1.88 -3.01
C ALA A 111 15.51 -0.75 -4.02
N MET A 112 15.47 0.49 -3.53
CA MET A 112 15.67 1.68 -4.34
C MET A 112 17.02 2.33 -4.03
N ASP A 113 17.63 2.91 -5.05
CA ASP A 113 18.84 3.71 -4.97
C ASP A 113 18.55 5.15 -5.38
N ILE A 114 18.17 5.94 -4.37
CA ILE A 114 17.62 7.28 -4.55
C ILE A 114 18.64 8.38 -4.23
N THR A 115 19.83 8.02 -3.76
CA THR A 115 20.88 8.98 -3.36
C THR A 115 22.14 8.73 -4.17
N ALA A 116 22.73 9.79 -4.72
CA ALA A 116 23.97 9.65 -5.48
C ALA A 116 25.14 9.22 -4.56
N PRO A 117 26.11 8.44 -5.07
CA PRO A 117 26.26 7.97 -6.45
C PRO A 117 25.38 6.75 -6.77
N TYR A 118 24.67 6.81 -7.90
CA TYR A 118 23.72 5.77 -8.27
C TYR A 118 24.38 4.47 -8.79
N THR A 119 23.78 3.35 -8.43
CA THR A 119 24.09 1.98 -8.83
C THR A 119 23.41 1.66 -10.16
N PRO A 120 24.14 1.25 -11.21
CA PRO A 120 23.54 0.85 -12.47
C PRO A 120 22.52 -0.28 -12.30
N GLY A 121 21.32 -0.10 -12.85
CA GLY A 121 20.24 -1.09 -12.80
C GLY A 121 19.37 -1.06 -11.54
N ALA A 122 19.69 -0.23 -10.53
CA ALA A 122 18.83 -0.06 -9.37
C ALA A 122 17.59 0.80 -9.69
N LEU A 123 16.48 0.52 -9.00
CA LEU A 123 15.25 1.32 -9.09
C LEU A 123 15.48 2.68 -8.44
N ARG A 124 15.00 3.75 -9.06
CA ARG A 124 15.18 5.12 -8.55
C ARG A 124 13.89 5.92 -8.46
N GLY A 125 12.84 5.46 -9.14
CA GLY A 125 11.54 6.09 -9.18
C GLY A 125 10.45 5.28 -8.50
N GLY A 126 9.22 5.64 -8.81
CA GLY A 126 8.05 5.17 -8.08
C GLY A 126 7.54 3.81 -8.55
N SER A 127 7.18 2.95 -7.60
CA SER A 127 6.48 1.69 -7.86
C SER A 127 4.97 1.81 -7.64
N HIS A 128 4.18 0.97 -8.31
CA HIS A 128 2.73 1.01 -8.24
C HIS A 128 2.08 -0.36 -8.37
N VAL A 129 1.00 -0.53 -7.60
CA VAL A 129 0.15 -1.74 -7.54
C VAL A 129 1.00 -3.00 -7.46
N HIS A 130 1.39 -3.32 -6.24
CA HIS A 130 2.13 -4.54 -5.93
C HIS A 130 1.15 -5.71 -5.85
N VAL A 131 1.42 -6.78 -6.60
CA VAL A 131 0.58 -7.99 -6.60
C VAL A 131 1.46 -9.21 -6.44
N TYR A 132 1.17 -10.01 -5.41
CA TYR A 132 1.80 -11.31 -5.25
C TYR A 132 1.36 -12.27 -6.36
N SER A 133 2.33 -12.98 -6.93
CA SER A 133 2.12 -14.19 -7.71
C SER A 133 1.20 -15.20 -7.00
N PRO A 134 0.51 -16.10 -7.71
CA PRO A 134 -0.40 -17.07 -7.10
C PRO A 134 0.23 -17.95 -6.00
N ASN A 135 1.53 -18.26 -6.12
CA ASN A 135 2.27 -19.03 -5.12
C ASN A 135 2.93 -18.16 -4.04
N GLY A 136 2.81 -16.83 -4.11
CA GLY A 136 3.33 -15.89 -3.11
C GLY A 136 4.84 -15.62 -3.19
N GLN A 137 5.57 -16.22 -4.14
CA GLN A 137 7.04 -16.14 -4.17
C GLN A 137 7.57 -14.88 -4.84
N PHE A 138 6.81 -14.32 -5.78
CA PHE A 138 7.17 -13.14 -6.56
C PHE A 138 6.13 -12.04 -6.39
N VAL A 139 6.56 -10.79 -6.57
CA VAL A 139 5.70 -9.61 -6.66
C VAL A 139 5.88 -8.96 -8.03
N SER A 140 4.78 -8.61 -8.69
CA SER A 140 4.77 -7.74 -9.86
C SER A 140 4.28 -6.35 -9.47
N PHE A 141 4.85 -5.32 -10.09
CA PHE A 141 4.43 -3.92 -9.96
C PHE A 141 4.74 -3.17 -11.25
N THR A 142 4.12 -2.01 -11.45
CA THR A 142 4.54 -1.08 -12.51
C THR A 142 5.52 -0.06 -11.95
N TYR A 143 6.46 0.37 -12.78
CA TYR A 143 7.55 1.27 -12.41
C TYR A 143 7.51 2.54 -13.26
N ASN A 144 7.75 3.68 -12.64
CA ASN A 144 7.86 4.98 -13.31
C ASN A 144 9.23 5.57 -13.04
N ASP A 145 10.11 5.51 -14.03
CA ASP A 145 11.49 5.97 -13.90
C ASP A 145 11.58 7.48 -13.73
N HIS A 146 12.11 7.91 -12.59
CA HIS A 146 12.45 9.28 -12.25
C HIS A 146 13.27 9.19 -10.96
N VAL A 147 14.25 10.07 -10.72
CA VAL A 147 14.91 10.06 -9.41
C VAL A 147 13.90 10.54 -8.37
N LEU A 148 13.61 9.73 -7.35
CA LEU A 148 12.86 10.16 -6.17
C LEU A 148 13.52 11.44 -5.64
N HIS A 149 12.81 12.56 -5.69
CA HIS A 149 13.32 13.82 -5.16
C HIS A 149 13.52 13.66 -3.64
N GLU A 150 14.64 14.18 -3.12
CA GLU A 150 14.92 14.23 -1.67
C GLU A 150 13.84 15.00 -0.91
#